data_AF-A0A3D3YWR2-F1
#
_entry.id   AF-A0A3D3YWR2-F1
#
_cell.length_a   1.000
_cell.length_b   1.000
_cell.length_c   1.000
_cell.angle_alpha   90.00
_cell.angle_beta   90.00
_cell.angle_gamma   90.00
#
_symmetry.space_group_name_H-M   'P 1'
#
loop_
_entity.id
_entity.type
_entity.pdbx_description
1 polymer ?
#
loop_
_entity_poly.entity_id
_entity_poly.type
_entity_poly.pdbx_seq_one_letter_code
_entity_poly.pdbx_strand_id
1 'polypeptide(L)'
;MSQAVEGMGNLFGQTSDPEQRLRIARVQSFLAAAEGYGDHVSTAVGRRMLSTSGAIEEALRRHREAGHTDKALERLLGIELTPTQRGLGEEFCERVVRDTDEFTLARMWESAEALPSMPELEEPTLWLARTV
;
A
#
# COMPACT_ATOMS: atom_id res chain seq x y z
N MET A 1 20.22 -21.29 12.84
CA MET A 1 19.42 -20.27 12.13
C MET A 1 18.26 -19.71 12.96
N SER A 2 17.79 -20.39 14.02
CA SER A 2 16.68 -19.90 14.88
C SER A 2 17.02 -18.65 15.72
N GLN A 3 18.27 -18.51 16.18
CA GLN A 3 18.64 -17.41 17.08
C GLN A 3 18.75 -16.02 16.42
N ALA A 4 18.96 -15.95 15.09
CA ALA A 4 18.99 -14.67 14.38
C ALA A 4 17.59 -14.07 14.22
N VAL A 5 16.56 -14.92 14.15
CA VAL A 5 15.14 -14.53 14.07
C VAL A 5 14.61 -14.14 15.46
N GLU A 6 15.05 -14.80 16.53
CA GLU A 6 14.76 -14.40 17.91
C GLU A 6 15.37 -13.04 18.29
N GLY A 7 16.58 -12.74 17.79
CA GLY A 7 17.25 -11.46 18.05
C GLY A 7 16.52 -10.24 17.49
N MET A 8 15.82 -10.38 16.36
CA MET A 8 15.00 -9.33 15.76
C MET A 8 13.63 -9.19 16.44
N GLY A 9 13.04 -10.30 16.93
CA GLY A 9 11.82 -10.26 17.74
C GLY A 9 11.99 -9.53 19.07
N ASN A 10 13.22 -9.54 19.63
CA ASN A 10 13.55 -8.87 20.88
C ASN A 10 13.84 -7.35 20.74
N LEU A 11 13.89 -6.80 19.52
CA LEU A 11 14.03 -5.35 19.28
C LEU A 11 12.70 -4.59 19.44
N PHE A 12 11.57 -5.29 19.37
CA PHE A 12 10.23 -4.69 19.53
C PHE A 12 9.73 -4.71 20.98
N GLY A 13 10.47 -5.37 21.89
CA GLY A 13 10.01 -5.72 23.23
C GLY A 13 10.39 -4.79 24.37
N GLN A 14 11.23 -3.76 24.16
CA GLN A 14 11.67 -2.89 25.24
C GLN A 14 11.69 -1.42 24.77
N THR A 15 10.57 -0.73 25.04
CA THR A 15 10.36 0.71 24.81
C THR A 15 10.17 1.08 23.33
N SER A 16 8.90 1.14 22.89
CA SER A 16 8.54 1.67 21.57
C SER A 16 8.86 3.17 21.50
N ASP A 17 10.07 3.51 21.07
CA ASP A 17 10.45 4.88 20.75
C ASP A 17 9.43 5.50 19.79
N PRO A 18 8.79 6.63 20.13
CA PRO A 18 7.88 7.36 19.24
C PRO A 18 8.47 7.58 17.84
N GLU A 19 9.77 7.83 17.72
CA GLU A 19 10.43 8.04 16.44
C GLU A 19 10.44 6.77 15.58
N GLN A 20 10.74 5.61 16.19
CA GLN A 20 10.71 4.32 15.51
C GLN A 20 9.30 3.99 14.98
N ARG A 21 8.24 4.30 15.74
CA ARG A 21 6.86 4.10 15.28
C ARG A 21 6.53 4.96 14.06
N LEU A 22 6.99 6.21 14.04
CA LEU A 22 6.79 7.11 12.89
C LEU A 22 7.52 6.59 11.63
N ARG A 23 8.73 6.05 11.79
CA ARG A 23 9.47 5.43 10.67
C ARG A 23 8.75 4.21 10.12
N ILE A 24 8.26 3.32 10.97
CA ILE A 24 7.47 2.14 10.57
C ILE A 24 6.18 2.57 9.85
N ALA A 25 5.46 3.55 10.40
CA ALA A 25 4.22 4.04 9.79
C ALA A 25 4.45 4.61 8.39
N ARG A 26 5.59 5.28 8.14
CA ARG A 26 5.97 5.79 6.81
C ARG A 26 6.26 4.66 5.82
N VAL A 27 6.90 3.58 6.26
CA VAL A 27 7.11 2.40 5.41
C VAL A 27 5.79 1.71 5.09
N GLN A 28 4.90 1.59 6.08
CA GLN A 28 3.57 1.02 5.88
C GLN A 28 2.71 1.85 4.92
N SER A 29 2.72 3.18 5.03
CA SER A 29 1.96 4.03 4.11
C SER A 29 2.50 3.93 2.68
N PHE A 30 3.83 3.88 2.52
CA PHE A 30 4.45 3.62 1.22
C PHE A 30 4.02 2.28 0.62
N LEU A 31 4.12 1.19 1.38
CA LEU A 31 3.74 -0.14 0.90
C LEU A 31 2.26 -0.19 0.48
N ALA A 32 1.36 0.35 1.31
CA ALA A 32 -0.06 0.39 1.00
C ALA A 32 -0.34 1.19 -0.29
N ALA A 33 0.26 2.38 -0.43
CA ALA A 33 0.11 3.19 -1.63
C ALA A 33 0.66 2.50 -2.89
N ALA A 34 1.84 1.87 -2.78
CA ALA A 34 2.48 1.17 -3.89
C ALA A 34 1.66 -0.05 -4.35
N GLU A 35 1.14 -0.83 -3.40
CA GLU A 35 0.25 -1.96 -3.70
C GLU A 35 -1.04 -1.49 -4.37
N GLY A 36 -1.71 -0.48 -3.81
CA GLY A 36 -2.93 0.09 -4.39
C GLY A 36 -2.71 0.65 -5.80
N TYR A 37 -1.59 1.34 -6.04
CA TYR A 37 -1.24 1.86 -7.37
C TYR A 37 -0.98 0.73 -8.37
N GLY A 38 -0.26 -0.32 -7.95
CA GLY A 38 0.01 -1.49 -8.78
C GLY A 38 -1.26 -2.20 -9.21
N ASP A 39 -2.22 -2.35 -8.31
CA ASP A 39 -3.55 -2.90 -8.60
C ASP A 39 -4.35 -2.02 -9.55
N HIS A 40 -4.34 -0.70 -9.30
CA HIS A 40 -5.01 0.27 -10.15
C HIS A 40 -4.51 0.20 -11.59
N VAL A 41 -3.18 0.24 -11.79
CA VAL A 41 -2.56 0.15 -13.12
C VAL A 41 -2.83 -1.21 -13.77
N SER A 42 -2.70 -2.30 -13.03
CA SER A 42 -2.95 -3.65 -13.55
C SER A 42 -4.40 -3.80 -14.04
N THR A 43 -5.35 -3.24 -13.31
CA THR A 43 -6.77 -3.21 -13.68
C THR A 43 -7.01 -2.34 -14.91
N ALA A 44 -6.46 -1.12 -14.93
CA ALA A 44 -6.61 -0.18 -16.04
C ALA A 44 -6.03 -0.75 -17.36
N VAL A 45 -4.85 -1.35 -17.30
CA VAL A 45 -4.22 -2.02 -18.46
C VAL A 45 -4.99 -3.28 -18.85
N GLY A 46 -5.39 -4.09 -17.88
CA GLY A 46 -6.17 -5.32 -18.09
C GLY A 46 -7.46 -5.04 -18.86
N ARG A 47 -8.23 -4.02 -18.46
CA ARG A 47 -9.46 -3.60 -19.16
C ARG A 47 -9.24 -3.14 -20.60
N ARG A 48 -8.09 -2.53 -20.88
CA ARG A 48 -7.74 -2.05 -22.23
C ARG A 48 -7.27 -3.19 -23.15
N MET A 49 -6.61 -4.22 -22.61
CA MET A 49 -5.91 -5.23 -23.41
C MET A 49 -6.56 -6.62 -23.40
N LEU A 50 -7.37 -6.95 -22.40
CA LEU A 50 -7.94 -8.29 -22.21
C LEU A 50 -9.46 -8.24 -22.27
N SER A 51 -10.05 -8.96 -23.22
CA SER A 51 -11.51 -9.08 -23.35
C SER A 51 -12.18 -9.79 -22.16
N THR A 52 -11.42 -10.56 -21.38
CA THR A 52 -11.88 -11.31 -20.20
C THR A 52 -11.45 -10.68 -18.87
N SER A 53 -11.04 -9.41 -18.85
CA SER A 53 -10.46 -8.75 -17.67
C SER A 53 -11.33 -8.89 -16.42
N GLY A 54 -12.65 -8.74 -16.51
CA GLY A 54 -13.55 -8.84 -15.36
C GLY A 54 -13.55 -10.21 -14.66
N ALA A 55 -13.43 -11.31 -15.42
CA ALA A 55 -13.35 -12.65 -14.83
C ALA A 55 -11.99 -12.89 -14.12
N ILE A 56 -10.92 -12.28 -14.66
CA ILE A 56 -9.58 -12.32 -14.07
C ILE A 56 -9.52 -11.47 -12.79
N GLU A 57 -10.05 -10.24 -12.84
CA GLU A 57 -10.17 -9.35 -11.67
C GLU A 57 -10.89 -10.06 -10.51
N GLU A 58 -12.03 -10.70 -10.80
CA GLU A 58 -12.81 -11.43 -9.81
C GLU A 58 -12.10 -12.68 -9.26
N ALA A 59 -11.39 -13.42 -10.11
CA ALA A 59 -10.60 -14.57 -9.67
C ALA A 59 -9.44 -14.15 -8.75
N LEU A 60 -8.75 -13.05 -9.09
CA LEU A 60 -7.67 -12.49 -8.27
C LEU A 60 -8.19 -11.92 -6.95
N ARG A 61 -9.35 -11.24 -6.94
CA ARG A 61 -10.00 -10.78 -5.71
C ARG A 61 -10.26 -11.95 -4.76
N ARG A 62 -10.88 -13.03 -5.24
CA ARG A 62 -11.12 -14.24 -4.44
C ARG A 62 -9.84 -14.92 -3.97
N HIS A 63 -8.80 -14.94 -4.80
CA HIS A 63 -7.49 -15.50 -4.41
C HIS A 63 -6.85 -14.72 -3.25
N ARG A 64 -6.99 -13.39 -3.25
CA ARG A 64 -6.50 -12.52 -2.16
C ARG A 64 -7.32 -12.65 -0.89
N GLU A 65 -8.64 -12.74 -1.00
CA GLU A 65 -9.55 -13.00 0.13
C GLU A 65 -9.27 -14.36 0.80
N ALA A 66 -8.76 -15.34 0.04
CA ALA A 66 -8.30 -16.62 0.56
C ALA A 66 -6.93 -16.56 1.29
N GLY A 67 -6.34 -15.38 1.48
CA GLY A 67 -5.13 -15.18 2.30
C GLY A 67 -3.80 -15.44 1.59
N HIS A 68 -3.78 -15.54 0.26
CA HIS A 68 -2.59 -15.83 -0.54
C HIS A 68 -1.92 -14.54 -1.03
N THR A 69 -1.43 -13.70 -0.12
CA THR A 69 -0.59 -12.54 -0.45
C THR A 69 0.89 -12.88 -0.40
N ASP A 70 1.68 -12.25 -1.27
CA ASP A 70 3.14 -12.41 -1.31
C ASP A 70 3.78 -11.67 -0.10
N LYS A 71 3.98 -12.41 0.98
CA LYS A 71 4.55 -11.90 2.24
C LYS A 71 6.08 -11.84 2.23
N ALA A 72 6.75 -12.07 1.10
CA ALA A 72 8.21 -12.19 1.08
C ALA A 72 8.92 -10.93 1.56
N LEU A 73 8.47 -9.75 1.11
CA LEU A 73 9.03 -8.45 1.51
C LEU A 73 8.66 -8.10 2.96
N GLU A 74 7.40 -8.32 3.36
CA GLU A 74 6.91 -8.08 4.72
C GLU A 74 7.69 -8.90 5.76
N ARG A 75 7.96 -10.18 5.48
CA ARG A 75 8.75 -11.07 6.33
C ARG A 75 10.21 -10.64 6.45
N LEU A 76 10.80 -10.10 5.39
CA LEU A 76 12.18 -9.61 5.39
C LEU A 76 12.32 -8.34 6.22
N LEU A 77 11.34 -7.44 6.14
CA LEU A 77 11.36 -6.14 6.83
C LEU A 77 10.80 -6.22 8.26
N GLY A 78 10.10 -7.30 8.62
CA GLY A 78 9.38 -7.41 9.89
C GLY A 78 8.19 -6.45 9.98
N ILE A 79 7.68 -6.00 8.83
CA ILE A 79 6.60 -5.03 8.70
C ILE A 79 5.49 -5.71 7.90
N GLU A 80 4.38 -6.01 8.56
CA GLU A 80 3.18 -6.56 7.92
C GLU A 80 2.11 -5.48 7.80
N LEU A 81 1.45 -5.40 6.65
CA LEU A 81 0.24 -4.60 6.53
C LEU A 81 -0.96 -5.38 7.03
N THR A 82 -1.81 -4.72 7.82
CA THR A 82 -3.12 -5.28 8.16
C THR A 82 -4.04 -5.29 6.92
N PRO A 83 -5.05 -6.16 6.84
CA PRO A 83 -6.05 -6.11 5.76
C PRO A 83 -6.68 -4.73 5.59
N THR A 84 -6.95 -4.03 6.69
CA THR A 84 -7.45 -2.65 6.70
C THR A 84 -6.47 -1.70 6.02
N GLN A 85 -5.18 -1.76 6.37
CA GLN A 85 -4.16 -0.88 5.78
C GLN A 85 -3.96 -1.11 4.28
N ARG A 86 -4.09 -2.36 3.81
CA ARG A 86 -4.08 -2.65 2.37
C ARG A 86 -5.27 -2.01 1.65
N GLY A 87 -6.47 -2.12 2.21
CA GLY A 87 -7.67 -1.49 1.65
C GLY A 87 -7.56 0.02 1.50
N LEU A 88 -6.85 0.70 2.41
CA LEU A 88 -6.62 2.14 2.31
C LEU A 88 -5.86 2.55 1.04
N GLY A 89 -4.89 1.75 0.58
CA GLY A 89 -4.13 2.03 -0.63
C GLY A 89 -5.00 1.97 -1.90
N GLU A 90 -5.87 0.98 -1.96
CA GLU A 90 -6.85 0.82 -3.06
C GLU A 90 -7.85 1.99 -3.06
N GLU A 91 -8.47 2.28 -1.91
CA GLU A 91 -9.44 3.37 -1.76
C GLU A 91 -8.81 4.73 -2.09
N PHE A 92 -7.58 4.98 -1.63
CA PHE A 92 -6.83 6.19 -1.96
C PHE A 92 -6.70 6.37 -3.48
N CYS A 93 -6.25 5.33 -4.19
CA CYS A 93 -6.05 5.41 -5.65
C CYS A 93 -7.37 5.64 -6.39
N GLU A 94 -8.43 4.91 -6.00
CA GLU A 94 -9.76 5.10 -6.58
C GLU A 94 -10.28 6.52 -6.35
N ARG A 95 -10.17 7.02 -5.12
CA ARG A 95 -10.66 8.34 -4.72
C ARG A 95 -9.93 9.46 -5.45
N VAL A 96 -8.60 9.41 -5.50
CA VAL A 96 -7.79 10.42 -6.20
C VAL A 96 -8.15 10.46 -7.68
N VAL A 97 -8.21 9.31 -8.36
CA VAL A 97 -8.52 9.28 -9.80
C VAL A 97 -9.95 9.71 -10.08
N ARG A 98 -10.90 9.34 -9.22
CA ARG A 98 -12.30 9.77 -9.34
C ARG A 98 -12.47 11.28 -9.17
N ASP A 99 -11.77 11.86 -8.19
CA ASP A 99 -11.89 13.27 -7.84
C ASP A 99 -10.98 14.15 -8.75
N THR A 100 -9.98 13.56 -9.42
CA THR A 100 -9.03 14.24 -10.34
C THR A 100 -8.78 13.42 -11.62
N ASP A 101 -7.60 12.80 -11.79
CA ASP A 101 -7.21 11.96 -12.92
C ASP A 101 -5.99 11.05 -12.61
N GLU A 102 -5.67 10.13 -13.53
CA GLU A 102 -4.51 9.22 -13.44
C GLU A 102 -3.17 9.97 -13.39
N PHE A 103 -3.08 11.14 -14.02
CA PHE A 103 -1.84 11.93 -14.03
C PHE A 103 -1.55 12.53 -12.65
N THR A 104 -2.59 13.01 -11.98
CA THR A 104 -2.52 13.53 -10.62
C THR A 104 -2.14 12.42 -9.66
N LEU A 105 -2.75 11.24 -9.75
CA LEU A 105 -2.34 10.07 -8.95
C LEU A 105 -0.86 9.74 -9.14
N ALA A 106 -0.36 9.74 -10.38
CA ALA A 106 1.03 9.41 -10.68
C ALA A 106 2.05 10.38 -10.04
N ARG A 107 1.63 11.57 -9.60
CA ARG A 107 2.52 12.54 -8.94
C ARG A 107 3.09 12.03 -7.62
N MET A 108 2.47 11.03 -6.98
CA MET A 108 3.04 10.38 -5.79
C MET A 108 4.45 9.82 -6.01
N TRP A 109 4.83 9.57 -7.28
CA TRP A 109 6.14 9.04 -7.66
C TRP A 109 7.19 10.12 -7.97
N GLU A 110 6.85 11.41 -7.88
CA GLU A 110 7.78 12.52 -8.17
C GLU A 110 8.93 12.60 -7.14
N SER A 111 8.65 12.32 -5.87
CA SER A 111 9.67 12.30 -4.80
C SER A 111 9.20 11.50 -3.57
N ALA A 112 10.09 11.29 -2.61
CA ALA A 112 9.76 10.63 -1.34
C ALA A 112 8.79 11.45 -0.45
N GLU A 113 8.72 12.77 -0.67
CA GLU A 113 7.78 13.70 -0.03
C GLU A 113 6.42 13.72 -0.73
N ALA A 114 6.37 13.36 -2.02
CA ALA A 114 5.13 13.24 -2.78
C ALA A 114 4.29 12.02 -2.36
N LEU A 115 4.93 10.99 -1.78
CA LEU A 115 4.22 9.82 -1.27
C LEU A 115 3.18 10.18 -0.18
N PRO A 116 2.01 9.53 -0.17
CA PRO A 116 1.02 9.74 0.87
C PRO A 116 1.48 9.17 2.22
N SER A 117 1.18 9.91 3.27
CA SER A 117 1.27 9.46 4.66
C SER A 117 0.03 8.64 5.05
N MET A 118 0.05 7.98 6.21
CA MET A 118 -1.10 7.18 6.66
C MET A 118 -2.39 8.00 6.80
N PRO A 119 -2.41 9.21 7.40
CA PRO A 119 -3.62 10.04 7.45
C PRO A 119 -4.12 10.48 6.08
N GLU A 120 -3.22 10.60 5.11
CA GLU A 120 -3.57 10.95 3.73
C GLU A 120 -4.12 9.77 2.93
N LEU A 121 -3.75 8.54 3.27
CA LEU A 121 -4.41 7.35 2.76
C LEU A 121 -5.83 7.21 3.32
N GLU A 122 -6.02 7.55 4.60
CA GLU A 122 -7.34 7.56 5.25
C GLU A 122 -8.24 8.70 4.75
N GLU A 123 -7.67 9.88 4.45
CA GLU A 123 -8.37 11.01 3.86
C GLU A 123 -7.62 11.54 2.63
N PRO A 124 -7.90 11.00 1.43
CA PRO A 124 -7.21 11.36 0.19
C PRO A 124 -7.28 12.85 -0.18
N THR A 125 -8.29 13.59 0.33
CA THR A 125 -8.36 15.03 0.09
C THR A 125 -7.22 15.81 0.75
N LEU A 126 -6.63 15.30 1.84
CA LEU A 126 -5.44 15.93 2.46
C LEU A 126 -4.24 15.89 1.53
N TRP A 127 -4.05 14.77 0.84
CA TRP A 127 -2.96 14.61 -0.12
C TRP A 127 -3.16 15.50 -1.34
N LEU A 128 -4.39 15.55 -1.87
CA LEU A 128 -4.75 16.42 -2.98
C LEU A 128 -4.51 17.90 -2.64
N ALA A 129 -4.87 18.34 -1.43
CA ALA A 129 -4.74 19.73 -1.00
C ALA A 129 -3.30 20.26 -0.98
N ARG A 130 -2.29 19.38 -0.92
CA ARG A 130 -0.87 19.78 -1.01
C ARG A 130 -0.23 19.46 -2.36
N THR A 131 -0.94 18.75 -3.23
CA THR A 131 -0.42 18.29 -4.51
C THR A 131 -0.94 19.18 -5.63
N VAL A 132 -2.22 19.56 -5.59
CA VAL A 132 -2.94 20.39 -6.57
C VAL A 132 -3.02 21.84 -6.08
#